data_AF-A0A368U1H6-F1
#
_entry.id   AF-A0A368U1H6-F1
#
_cell.length_a   1.000
_cell.length_b   1.000
_cell.length_c   1.000
_cell.angle_alpha   90.00
_cell.angle_beta   90.00
_cell.angle_gamma   90.00
#
_symmetry.space_group_name_H-M   'P 1'
#
loop_
_entity.id
_entity.type
_entity.pdbx_description
1 polymer ?
#
loop_
_entity_poly.entity_id
_entity_poly.type
_entity_poly.pdbx_seq_one_letter_code
_entity_poly.pdbx_strand_id
1 'polypeptide(L)'
;MRRASTRPSGCWKTFPPRGGKSAAAGRRVDMAMNNAGGPEAVIAGYVELQKQVAAMLELVHGGEWETLIERQADYLQLAERLRRLDAEVPLADADAARKAELLESILVDDLSIREQLMARRDELGQLLDSSRRQRDLHRSYGRQASSVASPSDHFGQGIP
;
A
#
# COMPACT_ATOMS: atom_id res chain seq x y z
N MET A 1 -30.29 12.48 -74.26
CA MET A 1 -29.66 13.78 -74.61
C MET A 1 -28.62 14.12 -73.51
N ARG A 2 -27.42 14.69 -73.75
CA ARG A 2 -27.07 16.08 -74.19
C ARG A 2 -27.72 17.14 -73.27
N ARG A 3 -27.03 18.12 -72.66
CA ARG A 3 -25.63 18.65 -72.68
C ARG A 3 -25.21 19.04 -71.23
N ALA A 4 -23.93 19.08 -70.85
CA ALA A 4 -23.01 20.24 -70.82
C ALA A 4 -23.65 21.57 -70.33
N SER A 5 -22.99 22.45 -69.57
CA SER A 5 -21.53 22.68 -69.37
C SER A 5 -21.27 23.09 -67.88
N THR A 6 -20.14 23.61 -67.35
CA THR A 6 -18.92 24.26 -67.91
C THR A 6 -17.71 24.06 -66.96
N ARG A 7 -16.55 24.68 -67.27
CA ARG A 7 -15.32 24.84 -66.45
C ARG A 7 -14.90 26.34 -66.50
N PRO A 8 -13.88 26.86 -65.78
CA PRO A 8 -12.46 26.44 -65.78
C PRO A 8 -11.97 26.14 -64.34
N SER A 9 -10.72 26.21 -63.88
CA SER A 9 -9.41 26.59 -64.44
C SER A 9 -8.27 25.80 -63.76
N GLY A 10 -7.02 26.29 -63.77
CA GLY A 10 -5.93 25.88 -62.85
C GLY A 10 -5.55 24.39 -62.93
N CYS A 11 -5.00 23.87 -64.03
CA CYS A 11 -3.60 24.11 -64.44
C CYS A 11 -2.61 23.90 -63.26
N TRP A 12 -2.04 22.69 -63.11
CA TRP A 12 -0.72 22.26 -63.64
C TRP A 12 0.45 22.54 -62.65
N LYS A 13 1.47 21.71 -62.45
CA LYS A 13 1.95 20.47 -63.10
C LYS A 13 2.40 19.43 -62.04
N THR A 14 2.55 18.17 -62.43
CA THR A 14 3.19 17.10 -61.62
C THR A 14 4.72 17.13 -61.73
N PHE A 15 5.42 16.62 -60.71
CA PHE A 15 6.84 16.22 -60.81
C PHE A 15 7.13 14.98 -59.92
N PRO A 16 8.03 14.05 -60.30
CA PRO A 16 8.18 12.72 -59.67
C PRO A 16 9.17 12.70 -58.48
N PRO A 17 9.23 11.60 -57.69
CA PRO A 17 9.97 11.57 -56.42
C PRO A 17 11.50 11.41 -56.57
N ARG A 18 12.23 11.89 -55.56
CA ARG A 18 13.62 11.49 -55.26
C ARG A 18 13.76 11.13 -53.78
N GLY A 19 14.53 10.09 -53.51
CA GLY A 19 14.57 9.46 -52.18
C GLY A 19 15.33 10.29 -51.14
N GLY A 20 14.63 10.65 -50.06
CA GLY A 20 15.28 10.88 -48.77
C GLY A 20 15.73 9.54 -48.20
N LYS A 21 17.03 9.36 -47.94
CA LYS A 21 17.55 8.13 -47.33
C LYS A 21 17.07 8.05 -45.87
N SER A 22 16.46 6.93 -45.48
CA SER A 22 16.13 6.67 -44.08
C SER A 22 17.43 6.51 -43.27
N ALA A 23 17.71 7.48 -42.39
CA ALA A 23 18.98 7.56 -41.66
C ALA A 23 18.82 8.22 -40.27
N ALA A 24 17.70 7.94 -39.59
CA ALA A 24 17.45 8.38 -38.20
C ALA A 24 16.80 7.29 -37.31
N ALA A 25 16.71 6.05 -37.79
CA ALA A 25 16.20 4.90 -37.06
C ALA A 25 17.37 4.10 -36.42
N GLY A 26 18.04 4.70 -35.44
CA GLY A 26 19.26 4.13 -34.83
C GLY A 26 19.68 4.78 -33.51
N ARG A 27 18.71 5.17 -32.68
CA ARG A 27 18.90 5.66 -31.29
C ARG A 27 17.74 5.35 -30.32
N ARG A 28 16.71 4.61 -30.76
CA ARG A 28 15.52 4.29 -29.94
C ARG A 28 15.57 2.92 -29.27
N VAL A 29 16.50 2.05 -29.67
CA VAL A 29 16.60 0.67 -29.18
C VAL A 29 17.60 0.59 -28.02
N ASP A 30 18.69 1.34 -28.13
CA ASP A 30 19.83 1.33 -27.19
C ASP A 30 19.42 1.79 -25.78
N MET A 31 18.48 2.75 -25.70
CA MET A 31 18.00 3.30 -24.43
C MET A 31 17.09 2.33 -23.66
N ALA A 32 16.44 1.38 -24.33
CA ALA A 32 15.57 0.40 -23.69
C ALA A 32 16.36 -0.69 -22.93
N MET A 33 17.59 -0.99 -23.34
CA MET A 33 18.37 -2.10 -22.78
C MET A 33 19.29 -1.68 -21.62
N ASN A 34 19.61 -0.39 -21.49
CA ASN A 34 20.34 0.15 -20.34
C ASN A 34 19.41 0.47 -19.13
N ASN A 35 18.09 0.31 -19.26
CA ASN A 35 17.12 0.85 -18.32
C ASN A 35 16.89 -0.01 -17.05
N ALA A 36 17.56 -1.17 -16.94
CA ALA A 36 17.42 -2.09 -15.79
C ALA A 36 17.89 -1.50 -14.45
N GLY A 37 18.60 -0.36 -14.48
CA GLY A 37 18.96 0.45 -13.32
C GLY A 37 18.98 1.95 -13.64
N GLY A 38 18.08 2.43 -14.52
CA GLY A 38 17.97 3.84 -14.88
C GLY A 38 17.04 4.65 -13.96
N PRO A 39 16.92 5.98 -14.16
CA PRO A 39 15.95 6.82 -13.44
C PRO A 39 14.51 6.29 -13.51
N GLU A 40 14.10 5.74 -14.65
CA GLU A 40 12.78 5.13 -14.83
C GLU A 40 12.58 3.91 -13.90
N ALA A 41 13.62 3.12 -13.62
CA ALA A 41 13.55 2.00 -12.70
C ALA A 41 13.42 2.47 -11.22
N VAL A 42 14.04 3.58 -10.85
CA VAL A 42 13.83 4.23 -9.54
C VAL A 42 12.37 4.67 -9.38
N ILE A 43 11.83 5.40 -10.37
CA ILE A 43 10.44 5.88 -10.33
C ILE A 43 9.45 4.71 -10.36
N ALA A 44 9.69 3.68 -11.18
CA ALA A 44 8.88 2.46 -11.18
C ALA A 44 8.91 1.73 -9.83
N GLY A 45 10.06 1.71 -9.15
CA GLY A 45 10.20 1.18 -7.80
C GLY A 45 9.38 1.96 -6.76
N TYR A 46 9.38 3.30 -6.81
CA TYR A 46 8.53 4.11 -5.92
C TYR A 46 7.03 3.92 -6.20
N VAL A 47 6.64 3.79 -7.48
CA VAL A 47 5.25 3.45 -7.87
C VAL A 47 4.84 2.06 -7.38
N GLU A 48 5.75 1.07 -7.35
CA GLU A 48 5.47 -0.23 -6.75
C GLU A 48 5.39 -0.16 -5.21
N LEU A 49 6.27 0.62 -4.57
CA LEU A 49 6.24 0.82 -3.12
C LEU A 49 4.91 1.47 -2.66
N GLN A 50 4.40 2.43 -3.43
CA GLN A 50 3.08 3.03 -3.24
C GLN A 50 1.94 1.99 -3.33
N LYS A 51 2.00 1.07 -4.30
CA LYS A 51 1.01 -0.02 -4.39
C LYS A 51 1.06 -0.98 -3.19
N GLN A 52 2.25 -1.26 -2.66
CA GLN A 52 2.38 -2.16 -1.51
C GLN A 52 1.83 -1.52 -0.22
N VAL A 53 2.10 -0.23 0.05
CA VAL A 53 1.51 0.44 1.23
C VAL A 53 -0.01 0.61 1.08
N ALA A 54 -0.52 0.94 -0.12
CA ALA A 54 -1.97 0.97 -0.37
C ALA A 54 -2.62 -0.42 -0.17
N ALA A 55 -1.97 -1.51 -0.59
CA ALA A 55 -2.44 -2.86 -0.34
C ALA A 55 -2.38 -3.25 1.16
N MET A 56 -1.40 -2.73 1.92
CA MET A 56 -1.35 -2.89 3.37
C MET A 56 -2.46 -2.10 4.08
N LEU A 57 -2.79 -0.90 3.61
CA LEU A 57 -3.89 -0.09 4.14
C LEU A 57 -5.25 -0.82 4.01
N GLU A 58 -5.50 -1.50 2.88
CA GLU A 58 -6.70 -2.33 2.72
C GLU A 58 -6.72 -3.56 3.64
N LEU A 59 -5.56 -4.16 3.96
CA LEU A 59 -5.49 -5.24 4.97
C LEU A 59 -5.76 -4.71 6.38
N VAL A 60 -5.38 -3.47 6.70
CA VAL A 60 -5.75 -2.80 7.96
C VAL A 60 -7.26 -2.55 8.01
N HIS A 61 -7.87 -2.05 6.92
CA HIS A 61 -9.32 -1.87 6.82
C HIS A 61 -10.10 -3.18 6.96
N GLY A 62 -9.58 -4.29 6.42
CA GLY A 62 -10.16 -5.62 6.58
C GLY A 62 -9.91 -6.28 7.94
N GLY A 63 -8.90 -5.82 8.70
CA GLY A 63 -8.45 -6.45 9.94
C GLY A 63 -7.65 -7.74 9.72
N GLU A 64 -6.99 -7.88 8.58
CA GLU A 64 -6.25 -9.07 8.13
C GLU A 64 -4.81 -9.08 8.67
N TRP A 65 -4.68 -9.13 10.00
CA TRP A 65 -3.42 -8.81 10.70
C TRP A 65 -2.23 -9.73 10.38
N GLU A 66 -2.45 -11.04 10.20
CA GLU A 66 -1.37 -11.97 9.84
C GLU A 66 -0.83 -11.64 8.43
N THR A 67 -1.73 -11.51 7.45
CA THR A 67 -1.42 -11.10 6.07
C THR A 67 -0.73 -9.74 6.01
N LEU A 68 -1.09 -8.80 6.90
CA LEU A 68 -0.45 -7.49 7.02
C LEU A 68 1.02 -7.61 7.48
N ILE A 69 1.31 -8.48 8.45
CA ILE A 69 2.66 -8.73 8.97
C ILE A 69 3.53 -9.38 7.89
N GLU A 70 2.99 -10.34 7.13
CA GLU A 70 3.68 -10.95 5.99
C GLU A 70 4.02 -9.89 4.92
N ARG A 71 3.04 -9.06 4.52
CA ARG A 71 3.28 -7.98 3.53
C ARG A 71 4.25 -6.91 4.00
N GLN A 72 4.29 -6.60 5.31
CA GLN A 72 5.23 -5.64 5.86
C GLN A 72 6.68 -6.08 5.64
N ALA A 73 6.98 -7.38 5.67
CA ALA A 73 8.32 -7.91 5.40
C ALA A 73 8.73 -7.67 3.93
N ASP A 74 7.83 -7.89 2.98
CA ASP A 74 8.07 -7.64 1.55
C ASP A 74 8.19 -6.14 1.24
N TYR A 75 7.35 -5.30 1.84
CA TYR A 75 7.41 -3.83 1.75
C TYR A 75 8.78 -3.30 2.20
N LEU A 76 9.28 -3.76 3.35
CA LEU A 76 10.59 -3.35 3.87
C LEU A 76 11.75 -3.85 2.99
N GLN A 77 11.66 -5.07 2.43
CA GLN A 77 12.65 -5.57 1.47
C GLN A 77 12.65 -4.80 0.15
N LEU A 78 11.49 -4.35 -0.33
CA LEU A 78 11.35 -3.51 -1.51
C LEU A 78 11.93 -2.11 -1.25
N ALA A 79 11.55 -1.47 -0.14
CA ALA A 79 12.04 -0.16 0.24
C ALA A 79 13.58 -0.12 0.38
N GLU A 80 14.17 -1.12 1.04
CA GLU A 80 15.63 -1.21 1.23
C GLU A 80 16.37 -1.57 -0.06
N ARG A 81 15.75 -2.30 -1.00
CA ARG A 81 16.30 -2.50 -2.35
C ARG A 81 16.27 -1.20 -3.17
N LEU A 82 15.15 -0.49 -3.13
CA LEU A 82 14.93 0.77 -3.83
C LEU A 82 15.88 1.86 -3.33
N ARG A 83 16.06 1.99 -2.00
CA ARG A 83 16.98 2.94 -1.37
C ARG A 83 18.42 2.83 -1.87
N ARG A 84 18.88 1.63 -2.24
CA ARG A 84 20.21 1.43 -2.83
C ARG A 84 20.27 1.86 -4.30
N LEU A 85 19.28 1.45 -5.10
CA LEU A 85 19.18 1.87 -6.51
C LEU A 85 19.09 3.40 -6.64
N ASP A 86 18.25 4.02 -5.81
CA ASP A 86 18.05 5.47 -5.74
C ASP A 86 19.32 6.25 -5.35
N ALA A 87 20.22 5.65 -4.56
CA ALA A 87 21.49 6.25 -4.18
C ALA A 87 22.57 6.18 -5.29
N GLU A 88 22.41 5.27 -6.26
CA GLU A 88 23.37 5.07 -7.37
C GLU A 88 22.96 5.83 -8.65
N VAL A 89 21.72 6.31 -8.73
CA VAL A 89 21.10 6.83 -9.97
C VAL A 89 20.76 8.32 -9.85
N PRO A 90 21.44 9.23 -10.57
CA PRO A 90 21.10 10.64 -10.57
C PRO A 90 19.78 10.87 -11.33
N LEU A 91 18.80 11.47 -10.65
CA LEU A 91 17.50 11.87 -11.22
C LEU A 91 17.56 13.28 -11.80
N ALA A 92 16.80 13.52 -12.87
CA ALA A 92 16.54 14.88 -13.36
C ALA A 92 15.43 15.54 -12.53
N ASP A 93 15.34 16.88 -12.56
CA ASP A 93 14.41 17.66 -11.72
C ASP A 93 12.94 17.18 -11.79
N ALA A 94 12.49 16.76 -12.99
CA ALA A 94 11.14 16.23 -13.19
C ALA A 94 10.90 14.87 -12.53
N ASP A 95 11.90 13.97 -12.56
CA ASP A 95 11.83 12.68 -11.86
C ASP A 95 11.97 12.87 -10.35
N ALA A 96 12.82 13.81 -9.91
CA ALA A 96 12.97 14.16 -8.50
C ALA A 96 11.68 14.76 -7.91
N ALA A 97 10.98 15.63 -8.66
CA ALA A 97 9.67 16.15 -8.26
C ALA A 97 8.62 15.02 -8.15
N ARG A 98 8.52 14.16 -9.18
CA ARG A 98 7.60 13.01 -9.19
C ARG A 98 7.88 12.01 -8.06
N LYS A 99 9.15 11.81 -7.71
CA LYS A 99 9.57 11.01 -6.56
C LYS A 99 9.10 11.63 -5.23
N ALA A 100 9.12 12.96 -5.10
CA ALA A 100 8.62 13.64 -3.91
C ALA A 100 7.09 13.47 -3.75
N GLU A 101 6.31 13.59 -4.83
CA GLU A 101 4.86 13.33 -4.85
C GLU A 101 4.54 11.88 -4.40
N LEU A 102 5.29 10.90 -4.91
CA LEU A 102 5.14 9.49 -4.53
C LEU A 102 5.50 9.25 -3.06
N LEU A 103 6.57 9.88 -2.56
CA LEU A 103 6.97 9.80 -1.15
C LEU A 103 5.95 10.44 -0.20
N GLU A 104 5.33 11.57 -0.59
CA GLU A 104 4.27 12.20 0.19
C GLU A 104 3.06 11.27 0.33
N SER A 105 2.59 10.69 -0.77
CA SER A 105 1.52 9.67 -0.75
C SER A 105 1.87 8.48 0.16
N ILE A 106 3.06 7.91 0.00
CA ILE A 106 3.50 6.75 0.80
C ILE A 106 3.51 7.10 2.29
N LEU A 107 4.00 8.28 2.67
CA LEU A 107 4.07 8.71 4.07
C LEU A 107 2.70 8.99 4.70
N VAL A 108 1.71 9.42 3.90
CA VAL A 108 0.30 9.55 4.32
C VAL A 108 -0.30 8.17 4.59
N ASP A 109 -0.18 7.23 3.65
CA ASP A 109 -0.71 5.86 3.80
C ASP A 109 -0.07 5.14 5.00
N ASP A 110 1.26 5.25 5.15
CA ASP A 110 2.03 4.73 6.28
C ASP A 110 1.57 5.35 7.63
N LEU A 111 1.13 6.60 7.64
CA LEU A 111 0.59 7.26 8.84
C LEU A 111 -0.79 6.71 9.19
N SER A 112 -1.71 6.64 8.22
CA SER A 112 -3.05 6.09 8.44
C SER A 112 -3.03 4.61 8.87
N ILE A 113 -2.07 3.81 8.39
CA ILE A 113 -1.80 2.46 8.90
C ILE A 113 -1.43 2.50 10.39
N ARG A 114 -0.49 3.36 10.79
CA ARG A 114 -0.06 3.48 12.21
C ARG A 114 -1.18 3.95 13.13
N GLU A 115 -1.98 4.92 12.71
CA GLU A 115 -3.09 5.46 13.49
C GLU A 115 -4.18 4.39 13.75
N GLN A 116 -4.55 3.63 12.73
CA GLN A 116 -5.51 2.53 12.86
C GLN A 116 -4.97 1.39 13.73
N LEU A 117 -3.69 1.01 13.59
CA LEU A 117 -3.05 0.00 14.45
C LEU A 117 -3.00 0.46 15.92
N MET A 118 -2.77 1.75 16.17
CA MET A 118 -2.81 2.32 17.53
C MET A 118 -4.22 2.31 18.11
N ALA A 119 -5.24 2.75 17.35
CA ALA A 119 -6.63 2.69 17.78
C ALA A 119 -7.04 1.24 18.12
N ARG A 120 -6.71 0.28 17.26
CA ARG A 120 -7.02 -1.14 17.46
C ARG A 120 -6.32 -1.75 18.68
N ARG A 121 -5.05 -1.39 18.94
CA ARG A 121 -4.33 -1.75 20.17
C ARG A 121 -5.06 -1.24 21.41
N ASP A 122 -5.56 0.00 21.37
CA ASP A 122 -6.16 0.66 22.52
C ASP A 122 -7.60 0.17 22.79
N GLU A 123 -8.33 -0.29 21.77
CA GLU A 123 -9.55 -1.10 21.92
C GLU A 123 -9.26 -2.42 22.65
N LEU A 124 -8.26 -3.17 22.19
CA LEU A 124 -7.90 -4.47 22.77
C LEU A 124 -7.43 -4.34 24.23
N GLY A 125 -6.71 -3.26 24.56
CA GLY A 125 -6.37 -2.92 25.94
C GLY A 125 -7.62 -2.74 26.83
N GLN A 126 -8.60 -1.96 26.38
CA GLN A 126 -9.85 -1.74 27.10
C GLN A 126 -10.67 -3.03 27.31
N LEU A 127 -10.70 -3.92 26.30
CA LEU A 127 -11.35 -5.22 26.38
C LEU A 127 -10.64 -6.18 27.35
N LEU A 128 -9.31 -6.19 27.37
CA LEU A 128 -8.54 -7.00 28.32
C LEU A 128 -8.75 -6.53 29.76
N ASP A 129 -8.83 -5.21 29.99
CA ASP A 129 -9.03 -4.62 31.31
C ASP A 129 -10.47 -4.76 31.84
N SER A 130 -11.48 -4.68 30.97
CA SER A 130 -12.86 -5.03 31.37
C SER A 130 -12.97 -6.52 31.71
N SER A 131 -12.35 -7.39 30.91
CA SER A 131 -12.28 -8.84 31.14
C SER A 131 -11.55 -9.21 32.43
N ARG A 132 -10.47 -8.48 32.79
CA ARG A 132 -9.79 -8.59 34.09
C ARG A 132 -10.73 -8.24 35.24
N ARG A 133 -11.30 -7.02 35.23
CA ARG A 133 -12.25 -6.55 36.26
C ARG A 133 -13.44 -7.51 36.45
N GLN A 134 -14.00 -8.07 35.37
CA GLN A 134 -15.06 -9.06 35.43
C GLN A 134 -14.62 -10.36 36.12
N ARG A 135 -13.42 -10.88 35.83
CA ARG A 135 -12.87 -12.06 36.53
C ARG A 135 -12.62 -11.79 38.01
N ASP A 136 -12.12 -10.61 38.36
CA ASP A 136 -11.82 -10.26 39.76
C ASP A 136 -13.10 -10.08 40.59
N LEU A 137 -14.16 -9.49 40.01
CA LEU A 137 -15.50 -9.47 40.61
C LEU A 137 -16.06 -10.89 40.78
N HIS A 138 -16.02 -11.72 39.72
CA HIS A 138 -16.53 -13.10 39.77
C HIS A 138 -15.78 -13.97 40.80
N ARG A 139 -14.45 -13.79 40.93
CA ARG A 139 -13.64 -14.42 41.98
C ARG A 139 -14.07 -13.95 43.37
N SER A 140 -14.24 -12.63 43.55
CA SER A 140 -14.55 -12.03 44.85
C SER A 140 -15.94 -12.40 45.36
N TYR A 141 -16.96 -12.35 44.51
CA TYR A 141 -18.33 -12.74 44.88
C TYR A 141 -18.52 -14.26 44.88
N GLY A 142 -17.91 -15.00 43.95
CA GLY A 142 -17.95 -16.47 43.94
C GLY A 142 -17.33 -17.08 45.20
N ARG A 143 -16.20 -16.53 45.67
CA ARG A 143 -15.58 -16.97 46.94
C ARG A 143 -16.47 -16.67 48.14
N GLN A 144 -17.09 -15.49 48.20
CA GLN A 144 -18.03 -15.14 49.28
C GLN A 144 -19.28 -16.05 49.27
N ALA A 145 -19.85 -16.31 48.09
CA ALA A 145 -20.95 -17.27 47.93
C ALA A 145 -20.55 -18.68 48.42
N SER A 146 -19.34 -19.17 48.09
CA SER A 146 -18.86 -20.46 48.61
C SER A 146 -18.70 -20.50 50.13
N SER A 147 -18.25 -19.40 50.77
CA SER A 147 -18.17 -19.35 52.24
C SER A 147 -19.53 -19.23 52.93
N VAL A 148 -20.51 -18.58 52.30
CA VAL A 148 -21.89 -18.49 52.82
C VAL A 148 -22.68 -19.79 52.57
N ALA A 149 -22.27 -20.59 51.59
CA ALA A 149 -22.80 -21.94 51.33
C ALA A 149 -22.16 -23.05 52.20
N SER A 150 -21.40 -22.72 53.25
CA SER A 150 -20.82 -23.71 54.18
C SER A 150 -20.87 -23.35 55.68
N PRO A 151 -22.06 -23.06 56.26
CA PRO A 151 -22.27 -23.12 57.70
C PRO A 151 -23.41 -24.08 58.11
N SER A 152 -23.40 -25.35 57.66
CA SER A 152 -24.49 -26.32 57.93
C SER A 152 -24.10 -27.61 58.69
N ASP A 153 -22.82 -27.95 58.79
CA ASP A 153 -22.38 -29.29 59.22
C ASP A 153 -22.10 -29.44 60.74
N HIS A 154 -22.46 -28.45 61.57
CA HIS A 154 -22.22 -28.50 63.02
C HIS A 154 -23.38 -27.98 63.90
N PHE A 155 -24.63 -28.25 63.52
CA PHE A 155 -25.81 -28.12 64.39
C PHE A 155 -26.54 -29.47 64.51
N GLY A 156 -25.95 -30.46 65.19
CA GLY A 156 -26.54 -31.81 65.21
C GLY A 156 -25.92 -32.93 66.06
N GLN A 157 -25.05 -32.65 67.04
CA GLN A 157 -24.59 -33.69 68.00
C GLN A 157 -24.55 -33.12 69.43
N GLY A 158 -25.39 -33.66 70.32
CA GLY A 158 -25.53 -33.17 71.69
C GLY A 158 -26.87 -33.54 72.35
N ILE A 159 -27.23 -34.83 72.36
CA ILE A 159 -28.36 -35.36 73.15
C ILE A 159 -27.81 -36.31 74.21
N PRO A 160 -28.11 -36.08 75.50
CA PRO A 160 -28.38 -37.11 76.50
C PRO A 160 -29.89 -37.35 76.68
#